data_AF-A0A7X7NYQ1-F1
#
_entry.id   AF-A0A7X7NYQ1-F1
#
_cell.length_a   1.000
_cell.length_b   1.000
_cell.length_c   1.000
_cell.angle_alpha   90.00
_cell.angle_beta   90.00
_cell.angle_gamma   90.00
#
_symmetry.space_group_name_H-M   'P 1'
#
loop_
_entity.id
_entity.type
_entity.pdbx_description
1 polymer ?
#
loop_
_entity_poly.entity_id
_entity_poly.type
_entity_poly.pdbx_seq_one_letter_code
_entity_poly.pdbx_strand_id
1 'polypeptide(L)'
;MQESLLQRSRSINKILQKIRGNPVDFHGIADVIAKTMDCTVFIIGRRGQISGYSFHENAQCTELESLLSHAERFPEGFNQELLYMDETKSNIILDDGRRCIFNPDNVNCDCSKRIWSITPVFGGARRIGTLV
;
A
#
# COMPACT_ATOMS: atom_id res chain seq x y z
N MET A 1 24.71 9.21 -0.41
CA MET A 1 24.54 9.63 1.00
C MET A 1 23.10 9.39 1.37
N GLN A 2 22.82 8.57 2.39
CA GLN A 2 21.45 8.17 2.74
C GLN A 2 20.70 9.39 3.31
N GLU A 3 19.48 9.66 2.84
CA GLU A 3 18.67 10.77 3.37
C GLU A 3 18.35 10.55 4.86
N SER A 4 18.46 11.62 5.65
CA SER A 4 18.07 11.59 7.06
C SER A 4 16.55 11.46 7.24
N LEU A 5 16.10 10.90 8.37
CA LEU A 5 14.69 10.83 8.73
C LEU A 5 14.00 12.20 8.69
N LEU A 6 14.71 13.28 9.05
CA LEU A 6 14.22 14.64 8.98
C LEU A 6 13.97 15.10 7.54
N GLN A 7 14.87 14.77 6.60
CA GLN A 7 14.68 15.07 5.18
C GLN A 7 13.47 14.30 4.62
N ARG A 8 13.36 13.02 4.94
CA ARG A 8 12.22 12.15 4.59
C ARG A 8 10.89 12.73 5.10
N SER A 9 10.83 13.11 6.37
CA SER A 9 9.66 13.74 6.98
C SER A 9 9.29 15.08 6.31
N ARG A 10 10.28 15.91 5.98
CA ARG A 10 10.06 17.18 5.27
C ARG A 10 9.51 16.96 3.85
N SER A 11 9.96 15.93 3.14
CA SER A 11 9.46 15.58 1.81
C SER A 11 7.97 15.24 1.83
N ILE A 12 7.54 14.43 2.81
CA ILE A 12 6.12 14.09 3.01
C ILE A 12 5.30 15.35 3.35
N ASN A 13 5.79 16.19 4.26
CA ASN A 13 5.07 17.41 4.67
C ASN A 13 4.85 18.40 3.51
N LYS A 14 5.83 18.55 2.61
CA LYS A 14 5.71 19.42 1.42
C LYS A 14 4.52 19.04 0.53
N ILE A 15 4.16 17.76 0.46
CA ILE A 15 3.02 17.31 -0.34
C ILE A 15 1.71 17.62 0.34
N LEU A 16 1.62 17.37 1.65
CA LEU A 16 0.45 17.75 2.43
C LEU A 16 0.13 19.25 2.31
N GLN A 17 1.16 20.09 2.18
CA GLN A 17 0.99 21.52 1.94
C GLN A 17 0.45 21.84 0.53
N LYS A 18 0.82 21.07 -0.51
CA LYS A 18 0.32 21.24 -1.89
C LYS A 18 -1.15 20.85 -2.06
N ILE A 19 -1.65 19.97 -1.20
CA ILE A 19 -3.05 19.49 -1.23
C ILE A 19 -4.03 20.57 -0.75
N ARG A 20 -3.57 21.60 -0.01
CA ARG A 20 -4.46 22.67 0.49
C ARG A 20 -5.08 23.46 -0.68
N GLY A 21 -6.36 23.23 -0.93
CA GLY A 21 -7.15 23.91 -1.96
C GLY A 21 -7.21 23.21 -3.32
N ASN A 22 -6.56 22.05 -3.46
CA ASN A 22 -6.58 21.24 -4.68
C ASN A 22 -7.22 19.87 -4.42
N PRO A 23 -7.74 19.18 -5.45
CA PRO A 23 -8.14 17.77 -5.32
C PRO A 23 -6.98 16.92 -4.77
N VAL A 24 -7.32 15.94 -3.93
CA VAL A 24 -6.32 15.01 -3.37
C VAL A 24 -5.87 14.06 -4.47
N ASP A 25 -4.57 14.10 -4.78
CA ASP A 25 -3.92 13.13 -5.68
C ASP A 25 -3.27 12.01 -4.85
N PHE A 26 -3.97 10.88 -4.72
CA PHE A 26 -3.48 9.73 -3.98
C PHE A 26 -2.30 9.03 -4.66
N HIS A 27 -2.16 9.10 -5.99
CA HIS A 27 -1.01 8.53 -6.70
C HIS A 27 0.26 9.33 -6.40
N GLY A 28 0.18 10.66 -6.47
CA GLY A 28 1.29 11.53 -6.09
C GLY A 28 1.73 11.37 -4.63
N ILE A 29 0.78 11.08 -3.72
CA ILE A 29 1.11 10.74 -2.32
C ILE A 29 1.82 9.38 -2.24
N ALA A 30 1.28 8.35 -2.89
CA ALA A 30 1.87 7.01 -2.89
C ALA A 30 3.30 7.03 -3.44
N ASP A 31 3.55 7.77 -4.52
CA ASP A 31 4.87 7.93 -5.14
C ASP A 31 5.91 8.47 -4.18
N VAL A 32 5.54 9.46 -3.37
CA VAL A 32 6.51 10.05 -2.44
C VAL A 32 6.71 9.19 -1.22
N ILE A 33 5.67 8.53 -0.71
CA ILE A 33 5.85 7.54 0.36
C ILE A 33 6.79 6.43 -0.15
N ALA A 34 6.55 5.89 -1.34
CA ALA A 34 7.36 4.85 -1.95
C ALA A 34 8.84 5.26 -2.09
N LYS A 35 9.11 6.43 -2.67
CA LYS A 35 10.48 6.96 -2.80
C LYS A 35 11.15 7.25 -1.46
N THR A 36 10.39 7.76 -0.50
CA THR A 36 10.89 8.13 0.83
C THR A 36 11.20 6.90 1.68
N MET A 37 10.41 5.83 1.53
CA MET A 37 10.51 4.60 2.31
C MET A 37 11.24 3.47 1.59
N ASP A 38 11.55 3.65 0.30
CA ASP A 38 12.19 2.65 -0.56
C ASP A 38 11.36 1.34 -0.66
N CYS A 39 10.05 1.50 -0.87
CA CYS A 39 9.12 0.37 -0.89
C CYS A 39 7.98 0.59 -1.91
N THR A 40 7.25 -0.49 -2.21
CA THR A 40 5.97 -0.40 -2.92
C THR A 40 4.90 0.03 -1.92
N VAL A 41 3.96 0.86 -2.38
CA VAL A 41 2.90 1.42 -1.55
C VAL A 41 1.54 1.22 -2.23
N PHE A 42 0.54 0.82 -1.44
CA PHE A 42 -0.87 0.81 -1.82
C PHE A 42 -1.70 1.61 -0.82
N ILE A 43 -2.51 2.52 -1.33
CA ILE A 43 -3.52 3.26 -0.57
C ILE A 43 -4.87 2.63 -0.89
N ILE A 44 -5.43 1.91 0.07
CA ILE A 44 -6.64 1.11 -0.10
C ILE A 44 -7.77 1.79 0.67
N GLY A 45 -8.87 2.11 0.01
CA GLY A 45 -10.08 2.60 0.65
C GLY A 45 -10.80 1.49 1.42
N ARG A 46 -11.69 1.84 2.35
CA ARG A 46 -12.44 0.87 3.19
C ARG A 46 -13.09 -0.29 2.42
N ARG A 47 -13.53 -0.07 1.18
CA ARG A 47 -14.20 -1.10 0.35
C ARG A 47 -13.23 -1.91 -0.54
N GLY A 48 -11.92 -1.80 -0.30
CA GLY A 48 -10.88 -2.49 -1.09
C GLY A 48 -10.48 -1.79 -2.38
N GLN A 49 -11.04 -0.62 -2.70
CA GLN A 49 -10.63 0.16 -3.87
C GLN A 49 -9.21 0.69 -3.70
N ILE A 50 -8.36 0.50 -4.70
CA ILE A 50 -7.03 1.08 -4.75
C ILE A 50 -7.20 2.55 -5.16
N SER A 51 -6.99 3.46 -4.22
CA SER A 51 -7.10 4.91 -4.45
C SER A 51 -5.80 5.49 -4.99
N GLY A 52 -4.67 4.86 -4.69
CA GLY A 52 -3.36 5.22 -5.22
C GLY A 52 -2.36 4.10 -4.95
N TYR A 53 -1.33 4.00 -5.78
CA TYR A 53 -0.26 3.03 -5.63
C TYR A 53 1.02 3.57 -6.24
N SER A 54 2.16 3.03 -5.81
CA SER A 54 3.46 3.30 -6.42
C SER A 54 4.39 2.11 -6.22
N PHE A 55 5.13 1.74 -7.25
CA PHE A 55 6.04 0.61 -7.25
C PHE A 55 7.47 1.03 -7.00
N HIS A 56 8.14 0.30 -6.13
CA HIS A 56 9.59 0.32 -6.11
C HIS A 56 10.15 -0.38 -7.36
N GLU A 57 11.26 0.10 -7.91
CA GLU A 57 11.84 -0.40 -9.18
C GLU A 57 12.19 -1.91 -9.11
N ASN A 58 12.52 -2.41 -7.92
CA ASN A 58 12.80 -3.83 -7.68
C ASN A 58 11.57 -4.66 -7.27
N ALA A 59 10.37 -4.06 -7.33
CA ALA A 59 9.11 -4.71 -7.02
C ALA A 59 8.46 -5.32 -8.27
N GLN A 60 9.21 -6.15 -9.00
CA GLN A 60 8.63 -6.96 -10.07
C GLN A 60 7.79 -8.09 -9.45
N CYS A 61 6.50 -8.11 -9.76
CA CYS A 61 5.56 -9.19 -9.45
C CYS A 61 4.50 -9.18 -10.54
N THR A 62 4.49 -10.20 -11.39
CA THR A 62 3.70 -10.26 -12.63
C THR A 62 2.19 -10.22 -12.35
N GLU A 63 1.76 -10.73 -11.19
CA GLU A 63 0.38 -10.72 -10.75
C GLU A 63 -0.11 -9.32 -10.35
N LEU A 64 0.80 -8.42 -9.97
CA LEU A 64 0.47 -7.05 -9.60
C LEU A 64 0.13 -6.20 -10.84
N GLU A 65 0.85 -6.41 -11.94
CA GLU A 65 0.53 -5.78 -13.23
C GLU A 65 -0.84 -6.25 -13.78
N SER A 66 -1.16 -7.53 -13.59
CA SER A 66 -2.46 -8.09 -13.97
C SER A 66 -3.61 -7.49 -13.15
N LEU A 67 -3.41 -7.28 -11.84
CA LEU A 67 -4.44 -6.68 -10.99
C LEU A 67 -4.74 -5.24 -11.39
N LEU A 68 -3.71 -4.43 -11.62
CA LEU A 68 -3.91 -3.04 -12.03
C LEU A 68 -4.59 -2.90 -13.39
N SER A 69 -4.39 -3.88 -14.29
CA SER A 69 -5.03 -3.87 -15.61
C SER A 69 -6.49 -4.35 -15.62
N HIS A 70 -6.91 -5.16 -14.63
CA HIS A 70 -8.23 -5.80 -14.64
C HIS A 70 -9.16 -5.40 -13.49
N ALA A 71 -8.62 -5.09 -12.32
CA ALA A 71 -9.39 -4.80 -11.12
C ALA A 71 -8.57 -3.87 -10.22
N GLU A 72 -8.85 -2.56 -10.25
CA GLU A 72 -8.29 -1.56 -9.32
C GLU A 72 -8.79 -1.75 -7.87
N ARG A 73 -8.94 -3.00 -7.41
CA ARG A 73 -9.47 -3.38 -6.11
C ARG A 73 -8.77 -4.63 -5.60
N PHE A 74 -8.52 -4.65 -4.30
CA PHE A 74 -8.12 -5.85 -3.59
C PHE A 74 -9.28 -6.86 -3.51
N PRO A 75 -9.00 -8.16 -3.53
CA PRO A 75 -10.01 -9.19 -3.30
C PRO A 75 -10.72 -8.99 -1.97
N GLU A 76 -12.04 -9.23 -1.96
CA GLU A 76 -12.89 -8.92 -0.81
C GLU A 76 -12.43 -9.61 0.48
N GLY A 77 -12.12 -10.90 0.41
CA GLY A 77 -11.64 -11.67 1.56
C GLY A 77 -10.37 -11.07 2.18
N PHE A 78 -9.40 -10.69 1.35
CA PHE A 78 -8.18 -10.06 1.83
C PHE A 78 -8.42 -8.66 2.39
N ASN A 79 -9.29 -7.87 1.76
CA ASN A 79 -9.66 -6.55 2.29
C ASN A 79 -10.33 -6.66 3.67
N GLN A 80 -11.15 -7.69 3.92
CA GLN A 80 -11.72 -7.93 5.25
C GLN A 80 -10.62 -8.21 6.28
N GLU A 81 -9.62 -9.04 5.96
CA GLU A 81 -8.47 -9.29 6.83
C GLU A 81 -7.73 -7.99 7.19
N LEU A 82 -7.50 -7.10 6.20
CA LEU A 82 -6.90 -5.79 6.43
C LEU A 82 -7.74 -4.90 7.37
N LEU A 83 -9.07 -4.95 7.26
CA LEU A 83 -9.99 -4.16 8.08
C LEU A 83 -10.04 -4.61 9.53
N TYR A 84 -9.76 -5.88 9.83
CA TYR A 84 -9.68 -6.40 11.20
C TYR A 84 -8.41 -5.97 11.96
N MET A 85 -7.40 -5.42 11.26
CA MET A 85 -6.16 -4.95 11.89
C MET A 85 -6.35 -3.54 12.45
N ASP A 86 -6.48 -3.40 13.76
CA ASP A 86 -6.69 -2.09 14.42
C ASP A 86 -5.40 -1.32 14.71
N GLU A 87 -4.25 -1.98 14.60
CA GLU A 87 -2.92 -1.40 14.83
C GLU A 87 -1.97 -1.73 13.68
N THR A 88 -0.93 -0.91 13.49
CA THR A 88 0.10 -1.18 12.49
C THR A 88 0.78 -2.52 12.75
N LYS A 89 0.83 -3.38 11.72
CA LYS A 89 1.60 -4.62 11.72
C LYS A 89 2.74 -4.47 10.73
N SER A 90 3.98 -4.51 11.21
CA SER A 90 5.18 -4.41 10.38
C SER A 90 5.91 -5.75 10.31
N ASN A 91 6.76 -5.89 9.31
CA ASN A 91 7.60 -7.06 9.09
C ASN A 91 6.81 -8.37 8.93
N ILE A 92 5.62 -8.31 8.34
CA ILE A 92 4.81 -9.50 8.08
C ILE A 92 5.39 -10.22 6.88
N ILE A 93 5.67 -11.51 7.03
CA ILE A 93 5.88 -12.42 5.92
C ILE A 93 4.63 -13.28 5.85
N LEU A 94 4.03 -13.41 4.66
CA LEU A 94 2.85 -14.25 4.50
C LEU A 94 3.31 -15.71 4.47
N ASP A 95 2.59 -16.57 5.19
CA ASP A 95 2.92 -18.00 5.28
C ASP A 95 3.04 -18.65 3.89
N ASP A 96 3.99 -19.58 3.75
CA ASP A 96 4.15 -20.38 2.53
C ASP A 96 2.83 -21.13 2.21
N GLY A 97 2.36 -20.99 0.97
CA GLY A 97 1.09 -21.58 0.52
C GLY A 97 -0.15 -20.72 0.74
N ARG A 98 -0.02 -19.52 1.33
CA ARG A 98 -1.09 -18.52 1.28
C ARG A 98 -1.25 -18.06 -0.17
N ARG A 99 -2.45 -18.28 -0.72
CA ARG A 99 -2.81 -17.87 -2.08
C ARG A 99 -2.40 -16.42 -2.34
N CYS A 100 -1.89 -16.12 -3.53
CA CYS A 100 -1.46 -14.77 -3.87
C CYS A 100 -2.54 -13.75 -3.52
N ILE A 101 -2.17 -12.66 -2.85
CA ILE A 101 -3.12 -11.60 -2.42
C ILE A 101 -3.96 -11.09 -3.60
N PHE A 102 -3.40 -11.17 -4.80
CA PHE A 102 -3.97 -10.64 -6.03
C PHE A 102 -4.50 -11.73 -6.98
N ASN A 103 -4.13 -13.00 -6.75
CA ASN A 103 -4.60 -14.13 -7.53
C ASN A 103 -4.76 -15.37 -6.63
N PRO A 104 -5.99 -15.63 -6.13
CA PRO A 104 -6.26 -16.77 -5.27
C PRO A 104 -5.85 -18.12 -5.90
N ASP A 105 -5.84 -18.23 -7.22
CA ASP A 105 -5.56 -19.49 -7.91
C ASP A 105 -4.05 -19.70 -8.16
N ASN A 106 -3.22 -18.69 -7.90
CA ASN A 106 -1.77 -18.79 -8.00
C ASN A 106 -1.11 -19.06 -6.64
N VAL A 107 -0.58 -20.27 -6.48
CA VAL A 107 0.17 -20.73 -5.30
C VAL A 107 1.67 -20.44 -5.37
N ASN A 108 2.21 -20.06 -6.54
CA ASN A 108 3.62 -19.74 -6.77
C ASN A 108 3.84 -18.24 -6.99
N CYS A 109 3.26 -17.42 -6.12
CA CYS A 109 3.31 -15.96 -6.24
C CYS A 109 4.48 -15.38 -5.43
N ASP A 110 5.46 -14.75 -6.09
CA ASP A 110 6.65 -14.21 -5.42
C ASP A 110 6.35 -12.99 -4.53
N CYS A 111 5.18 -12.37 -4.68
CA CYS A 111 4.72 -11.31 -3.78
C CYS A 111 4.54 -11.80 -2.33
N SER A 112 4.24 -13.09 -2.08
CA SER A 112 4.00 -13.61 -0.73
C SER A 112 5.28 -13.67 0.13
N LYS A 113 6.44 -13.82 -0.52
CA LYS A 113 7.75 -13.90 0.12
C LYS A 113 8.33 -12.54 0.52
N ARG A 114 7.67 -11.44 0.13
CA ARG A 114 8.10 -10.08 0.49
C ARG A 114 7.71 -9.75 1.93
N ILE A 115 8.37 -8.74 2.47
CA ILE A 115 8.08 -8.21 3.80
C ILE A 115 7.01 -7.12 3.65
N TRP A 116 5.91 -7.25 4.38
CA TRP A 116 4.75 -6.36 4.34
C TRP A 116 4.67 -5.50 5.60
N SER A 117 4.18 -4.27 5.45
CA SER A 117 3.83 -3.38 6.56
C SER A 117 2.43 -2.81 6.34
N ILE A 118 1.48 -3.24 7.18
CA ILE A 118 0.08 -2.86 7.07
C ILE A 118 -0.23 -1.83 8.14
N THR A 119 -0.60 -0.63 7.72
CA THR A 119 -0.96 0.48 8.62
C THR A 119 -2.43 0.87 8.44
N PRO A 120 -3.26 0.72 9.48
CA PRO A 120 -4.66 1.14 9.41
C PRO A 120 -4.77 2.67 9.35
N VAL A 121 -5.64 3.19 8.47
CA VAL A 121 -5.85 4.63 8.31
C VAL A 121 -7.20 5.03 8.92
N PHE A 122 -7.14 5.94 9.89
CA PHE A 122 -8.29 6.45 10.61
C PHE A 122 -8.52 7.94 10.33
N GLY A 123 -9.79 8.34 10.23
CA GLY A 123 -10.21 9.74 10.12
C GLY A 123 -11.52 9.95 10.87
N GLY A 124 -11.61 10.99 11.71
CA GLY A 124 -12.80 11.27 12.52
C GLY A 124 -13.25 10.08 13.38
N ALA A 125 -12.30 9.39 14.02
CA ALA A 125 -12.52 8.17 14.81
C ALA A 125 -13.10 6.97 14.04
N ARG A 126 -13.06 6.96 12.70
CA ARG A 126 -13.53 5.85 11.86
C ARG A 126 -12.42 5.31 11.00
N ARG A 127 -12.44 3.99 10.77
CA ARG A 127 -11.58 3.33 9.77
C ARG A 127 -11.99 3.75 8.37
N ILE A 128 -11.10 4.46 7.67
CA ILE A 128 -11.33 5.01 6.32
C ILE A 128 -10.58 4.24 5.23
N GLY A 129 -9.49 3.54 5.58
CA GLY A 129 -8.72 2.76 4.63
C GLY A 129 -7.53 2.04 5.27
N THR A 130 -6.65 1.52 4.43
CA THR A 130 -5.44 0.80 4.82
C THR A 130 -4.29 1.26 3.93
N LEU A 131 -3.16 1.57 4.54
CA LEU A 131 -1.89 1.77 3.85
C LEU A 131 -1.12 0.45 3.91
N VAL A 132 -0.70 -0.06 2.77
CA VAL A 132 0.06 -1.30 2.65
C VAL A 132 1.37 -1.03 1.94
#